data_AF-A0A258AHR5-F1
#
_entry.id   AF-A0A258AHR5-F1
#
_cell.length_a   1.000
_cell.length_b   1.000
_cell.length_c   1.000
_cell.angle_alpha   90.00
_cell.angle_beta   90.00
_cell.angle_gamma   90.00
#
_symmetry.space_group_name_H-M   'P 1'
#
loop_
_entity.id
_entity.type
_entity.pdbx_description
1 polymer ?
#
loop_
_entity_poly.entity_id
_entity_poly.type
_entity_poly.pdbx_seq_one_letter_code
_entity_poly.pdbx_strand_id
1 'polypeptide(L)'
;MSLPHTGIYIAECDGYQICFDGNKWWSDDCPRFNERLADVFAEESARETQMHRTVADIAQRVLMSRFKDYKEIYCKCDTWGPEDELPEGAID
;
A
#
# COMPACT_ATOMS: atom_id res chain seq x y z
N MET A 1 -9.98 -12.37 -13.30
CA MET A 1 -8.52 -12.10 -13.22
C MET A 1 -8.35 -10.90 -12.31
N SER A 2 -7.62 -11.02 -11.21
CA SER A 2 -7.40 -9.89 -10.29
C SER A 2 -6.48 -8.89 -10.97
N LEU A 3 -6.93 -7.63 -11.09
CA LEU A 3 -6.09 -6.56 -11.62
C LEU A 3 -4.84 -6.41 -10.73
N PRO A 4 -3.67 -6.07 -11.32
CA PRO A 4 -2.50 -5.73 -10.53
C PRO A 4 -2.90 -4.64 -9.53
N HIS A 5 -2.45 -4.77 -8.28
CA HIS A 5 -2.64 -3.74 -7.27
C HIS A 5 -1.88 -2.48 -7.75
N THR A 6 -2.48 -1.63 -8.58
CA THR A 6 -1.85 -0.42 -9.17
C THR A 6 -2.04 0.81 -8.28
N GLY A 7 -1.96 0.60 -6.96
CA GLY A 7 -1.99 1.68 -5.98
C GLY A 7 -0.60 2.10 -5.52
N ILE A 8 -0.43 3.36 -5.14
CA ILE A 8 0.78 3.86 -4.49
C ILE A 8 0.40 4.51 -3.17
N TYR A 9 1.04 4.09 -2.10
CA TYR A 9 0.88 4.62 -0.76
C TYR A 9 2.22 5.17 -0.25
N ILE A 10 2.17 6.37 0.32
CA ILE A 10 3.32 7.07 0.89
C ILE A 10 2.91 7.58 2.27
N ALA A 11 3.67 7.20 3.29
CA ALA A 11 3.49 7.69 4.65
C ALA A 11 4.80 8.17 5.25
N GLU A 12 4.69 9.18 6.11
CA GLU A 12 5.75 9.64 6.98
C GLU A 12 5.71 8.83 8.29
N CYS A 13 6.79 8.14 8.61
CA CYS A 13 6.95 7.35 9.82
C CYS A 13 8.24 7.79 10.52
N ASP A 14 8.15 8.23 11.78
CA ASP A 14 9.30 8.74 12.55
C ASP A 14 10.14 9.82 11.82
N GLY A 15 9.50 10.65 10.99
CA GLY A 15 10.16 11.71 10.21
C GLY A 15 10.78 11.24 8.88
N TYR A 16 10.51 10.01 8.44
CA TYR A 16 10.99 9.45 7.19
C TYR A 16 9.85 8.98 6.29
N GLN A 17 10.04 9.04 4.98
CA GLN A 17 9.03 8.61 4.02
C GLN A 17 9.18 7.13 3.69
N ILE A 18 8.10 6.37 3.87
CA ILE A 18 8.01 4.96 3.48
C ILE A 18 6.95 4.86 2.38
N CYS A 19 7.33 4.18 1.31
CA CYS A 19 6.52 4.02 0.11
C CYS A 19 6.15 2.54 -0.10
N PHE A 20 4.96 2.30 -0.62
CA PHE A 20 4.43 0.98 -0.94
C PHE A 20 3.58 1.04 -2.21
N ASP A 21 3.80 0.12 -3.16
CA ASP A 21 3.03 0.04 -4.41
C ASP A 21 2.06 -1.16 -4.47
N GLY A 22 1.78 -1.80 -3.34
CA GLY A 22 1.01 -3.05 -3.31
C GLY A 22 1.87 -4.32 -3.44
N ASN A 23 3.11 -4.22 -3.92
CA ASN A 23 4.02 -5.35 -4.11
C ASN A 23 5.34 -5.19 -3.34
N LYS A 24 5.89 -3.98 -3.31
CA LYS A 24 7.21 -3.65 -2.81
C LYS A 24 7.14 -2.46 -1.87
N TRP A 25 7.93 -2.55 -0.80
CA TRP A 25 8.19 -1.45 0.10
C TRP A 25 9.56 -0.83 -0.19
N TRP A 26 9.65 0.49 -0.15
CA TRP A 26 10.93 1.21 -0.26
C TRP A 26 10.91 2.51 0.53
N SER A 27 12.08 3.05 0.78
CA SER A 27 12.28 4.36 1.39
C SER A 27 13.62 4.91 0.93
N ASP A 28 13.64 6.14 0.43
CA ASP A 28 14.88 6.81 0.03
C ASP A 28 15.52 7.57 1.20
N ASP A 29 14.71 7.95 2.20
CA ASP A 29 15.14 8.85 3.28
C ASP A 29 15.27 8.17 4.65
N CYS A 30 14.80 6.92 4.84
CA CYS A 30 14.82 6.27 6.15
C CYS A 30 16.12 5.48 6.40
N PRO A 31 17.03 5.94 7.29
CA PRO A 31 18.29 5.25 7.59
C PRO A 31 18.09 3.91 8.31
N ARG A 32 16.90 3.67 8.86
CA ARG A 32 16.50 2.39 9.48
C ARG A 32 15.83 1.43 8.51
N PHE A 33 15.43 1.91 7.33
CA PHE A 33 14.80 1.09 6.31
C PHE A 33 15.90 0.33 5.56
N ASN A 34 16.13 -0.90 6.00
CA ASN A 34 17.06 -1.83 5.38
C ASN A 34 16.29 -2.96 4.70
N GLU A 35 17.00 -3.77 3.90
CA GLU A 35 16.40 -4.92 3.21
C GLU A 35 15.63 -5.86 4.14
N ARG A 36 16.10 -6.05 5.40
CA ARG A 36 15.37 -6.88 6.37
C ARG A 36 14.02 -6.29 6.78
N LEU A 37 13.92 -4.96 6.92
CA LEU A 37 12.66 -4.30 7.23
C LEU A 37 11.70 -4.38 6.02
N ALA A 38 12.23 -4.21 4.81
CA ALA A 38 11.48 -4.37 3.58
C ALA A 38 10.93 -5.81 3.43
N ASP A 39 11.75 -6.82 3.75
CA ASP A 39 11.34 -8.24 3.73
C ASP A 39 10.22 -8.54 4.74
N VAL A 40 10.33 -8.00 5.96
CA VAL A 40 9.29 -8.13 6.98
C VAL A 40 7.99 -7.50 6.52
N PHE A 41 8.05 -6.29 5.94
CA PHE A 41 6.85 -5.61 5.44
C PHE A 41 6.25 -6.36 4.25
N ALA A 42 7.07 -6.93 3.38
CA ALA A 42 6.62 -7.77 2.28
C ALA A 42 5.91 -9.04 2.77
N GLU A 43 6.44 -9.70 3.80
CA GLU A 43 5.81 -10.88 4.41
C GLU A 43 4.44 -10.54 5.04
N GLU A 44 4.36 -9.46 5.82
CA GLU A 44 3.10 -9.01 6.43
C GLU A 44 2.08 -8.60 5.35
N SER A 45 2.54 -7.92 4.30
CA SER A 45 1.68 -7.49 3.19
C SER A 45 1.13 -8.68 2.40
N ALA A 46 1.96 -9.68 2.10
CA ALA A 46 1.55 -10.87 1.35
C ALA A 46 0.40 -11.64 2.03
N ARG A 47 0.36 -11.62 3.38
CA ARG A 47 -0.74 -12.22 4.15
C ARG A 47 -2.05 -11.45 4.01
N GLU A 48 -1.98 -10.14 3.90
CA GLU A 48 -3.13 -9.24 3.78
C GLU A 48 -3.66 -9.15 2.34
N THR A 49 -2.80 -9.33 1.34
CA THR A 49 -3.19 -9.40 -0.09
C THR A 49 -4.16 -10.55 -0.37
N GLN A 50 -4.08 -11.65 0.39
CA GLN A 50 -5.02 -12.78 0.29
C GLN A 50 -6.45 -12.42 0.74
N MET A 51 -6.65 -11.27 1.37
CA MET A 51 -7.94 -10.82 1.90
C MET A 51 -8.64 -9.77 1.03
N HIS A 52 -8.23 -9.59 -0.23
CA HIS A 52 -8.81 -8.60 -1.16
C HIS A 52 -8.80 -7.16 -0.63
N ARG A 53 -7.79 -6.80 0.17
CA ARG A 53 -7.64 -5.44 0.73
C ARG A 53 -7.04 -4.46 -0.28
N THR A 54 -7.34 -3.18 -0.09
CA THR A 54 -6.71 -2.10 -0.85
C THR A 54 -5.25 -1.90 -0.44
N VAL A 55 -4.45 -1.25 -1.30
CA VAL A 55 -3.06 -0.89 -0.97
C VAL A 55 -2.97 -0.03 0.29
N ALA A 56 -3.92 0.89 0.48
CA ALA A 56 -4.02 1.70 1.68
C ALA A 56 -4.26 0.87 2.94
N ASP A 57 -5.23 -0.06 2.92
CA ASP A 57 -5.53 -0.91 4.07
C ASP A 57 -4.34 -1.77 4.48
N ILE A 58 -3.65 -2.35 3.50
CA ILE A 58 -2.45 -3.15 3.74
C ILE A 58 -1.37 -2.26 4.36
N ALA A 59 -1.11 -1.10 3.75
CA ALA A 59 -0.06 -0.21 4.21
C ALA A 59 -0.31 0.30 5.64
N GLN A 60 -1.52 0.78 5.92
CA GLN A 60 -1.90 1.27 7.24
C GLN A 60 -1.75 0.19 8.32
N ARG A 61 -2.12 -1.07 8.03
CA ARG A 61 -1.97 -2.18 8.98
C ARG A 61 -0.52 -2.51 9.28
N VAL A 62 0.31 -2.65 8.24
CA VAL A 62 1.74 -2.96 8.39
C VAL A 62 2.43 -1.83 9.16
N LEU A 63 2.12 -0.58 8.83
CA LEU A 63 2.68 0.59 9.51
C LEU A 63 2.20 0.69 10.97
N MET A 64 0.91 0.47 11.26
CA MET A 64 0.37 0.44 12.63
C MET A 64 0.99 -0.64 13.52
N SER A 65 1.39 -1.77 12.94
CA SER A 65 2.05 -2.87 13.68
C SER A 65 3.42 -2.46 14.22
N ARG A 66 4.08 -1.47 13.58
CA ARG A 66 5.50 -1.18 13.79
C ARG A 66 5.80 0.24 14.24
N PHE A 67 5.03 1.20 13.77
CA PHE A 67 5.17 2.61 14.10
C PHE A 67 4.04 3.03 15.03
N LYS A 68 4.39 3.71 16.13
CA LYS A 68 3.39 4.28 17.05
C LYS A 68 2.62 5.43 16.41
N ASP A 69 3.31 6.20 15.57
CA ASP A 69 2.77 7.35 14.88
C ASP A 69 3.26 7.30 13.42
N TYR A 70 2.31 7.38 12.49
CA TYR A 70 2.59 7.64 11.09
C TYR A 70 1.56 8.61 10.54
N LYS A 71 1.94 9.31 9.48
CA LYS A 71 1.08 10.25 8.77
C LYS A 71 1.02 9.86 7.30
N GLU A 72 -0.18 9.63 6.79
CA GLU A 72 -0.39 9.46 5.36
C GLU A 72 -0.01 10.76 4.63
N ILE A 73 0.92 10.67 3.67
CA ILE A 73 1.33 11.79 2.80
C ILE A 73 0.55 11.72 1.50
N TYR A 74 0.47 10.54 0.91
CA TYR A 74 -0.17 10.33 -0.38
C TYR A 74 -0.73 8.92 -0.44
N CYS A 75 -1.93 8.79 -0.97
CA CYS A 75 -2.53 7.52 -1.28
C CYS A 75 -3.24 7.62 -2.63
N LYS A 76 -2.82 6.78 -3.58
CA LYS A 76 -3.55 6.49 -4.80
C LYS A 76 -3.97 5.03 -4.71
N CYS A 77 -5.24 4.79 -4.47
CA CYS A 77 -5.85 3.50 -4.77
C CYS A 77 -6.52 3.62 -6.13
N ASP A 78 -6.52 2.55 -6.94
CA ASP A 78 -7.41 2.46 -8.10
C ASP A 78 -8.84 2.55 -7.57
N THR A 79 -9.35 3.76 -7.58
CA THR A 79 -10.76 4.05 -7.41
C THR A 79 -11.32 3.89 -8.80
N TRP A 80 -12.35 3.05 -8.94
CA TRP A 80 -13.24 3.16 -10.08
C TRP A 80 -13.79 4.58 -10.02
N GLY A 81 -13.28 5.45 -10.89
CA GLY A 81 -13.81 6.78 -11.02
C GLY A 81 -15.23 6.66 -11.57
N PRO A 82 -16.12 7.64 -11.33
CA PRO A 82 -17.36 7.75 -12.10
C PRO A 82 -17.11 7.89 -13.62
N GLU A 83 -15.85 8.07 -14.02
CA GLU A 83 -15.35 8.12 -15.40
C GLU A 83 -14.84 6.77 -15.93
N ASP A 84 -14.69 5.74 -15.08
CA ASP A 84 -14.55 4.36 -15.53
C ASP A 84 -15.94 3.88 -15.97
N GLU A 85 -16.34 4.29 -17.19
CA GLU A 85 -17.51 3.73 -17.85
C GLU A 85 -17.41 2.21 -17.77
N LEU A 86 -18.36 1.59 -17.07
CA LEU A 86 -18.51 0.15 -17.09
C LEU A 86 -18.50 -0.28 -18.56
N PRO A 87 -17.64 -1.23 -18.96
CA PRO A 87 -17.61 -1.69 -20.34
C PRO A 87 -19.02 -2.15 -20.73
N GLU A 88 -19.45 -1.78 -21.95
CA GLU A 88 -20.78 -2.11 -22.48
C GLU A 88 -21.11 -3.60 -22.23
N GLY A 89 -22.05 -3.87 -21.31
CA GLY A 89 -22.48 -5.22 -20.95
C GLY A 89 -22.32 -5.64 -19.48
N ALA A 90 -21.83 -4.77 -18.59
CA ALA A 90 -21.95 -5.02 -17.15
C ALA A 90 -23.42 -4.90 -16.70
N ILE A 91 -24.00 -5.99 -16.19
CA ILE A 91 -25.37 -6.05 -15.64
C ILE A 91 -25.25 -6.05 -14.12
N ASP A 92 -26.08 -5.22 -13.46
CA ASP A 92 -26.24 -5.10 -12.00
C ASP A 92 -26.58 -6.44 -11.31
#